data_AF-A0A3D4EK69-F1
#
_entry.id   AF-A0A3D4EK69-F1
#
_cell.length_a   1.000
_cell.length_b   1.000
_cell.length_c   1.000
_cell.angle_alpha   90.00
_cell.angle_beta   90.00
_cell.angle_gamma   90.00
#
_symmetry.space_group_name_H-M   'P 1'
#
loop_
_entity.id
_entity.type
_entity.pdbx_description
1 polymer ?
#
loop_
_entity_poly.entity_id
_entity_poly.type
_entity_poly.pdbx_seq_one_letter_code
_entity_poly.pdbx_strand_id
1 'polypeptide(L)'
;SKYLQLFNLLDKMNTYDESEIFKQNIVKKQQLSNLKAHLYKQILISLRLSPAHQNIRVQIREQLDFATVLYQKGLYQQSLKLLEKAKHMAIENEEKNVAYEIVELEKVIESQYITRSMSTRSEELANEAKILSQQNLMTSKLSNLSLQLYGLMLKTGYVRSDEEKREITQFFTKSMPKYKMSDLGFREKLWLNKAYLWYSFLIQDFLSCFKYATRYVELFEETPSMIARNPVFYLKGNHYLLESLFFLKHHTKFEEVLARLETRLASTDFPHSDNLEILEFLYVYSHKLNHKFMVGDFSTDDGLIEKIEKYLKQSGQRMDEHHIMVFYYKIASLYFGNGQNKKCIEYLGKIINNKSLKMREDLMCFARILNLVAHYEAGMDYHLETLLRSTYKFLIKMDDLHEVQKEMIKFLRNLGEIFPGELKNEFKKLRNRLEIYEDDPYERRAFLYLDILSWLDSRIENRPVADIIKEKASLLNR
;
A
#
# COMPACT_ATOMS: atom_id res chain seq x y z
N SER A 1 -33.96 -26.04 3.53
CA SER A 1 -33.27 -25.96 2.22
C SER A 1 -31.87 -26.52 2.36
N LYS A 2 -31.42 -27.41 1.45
CA LYS A 2 -30.07 -28.00 1.47
C LYS A 2 -28.96 -26.94 1.40
N TYR A 3 -29.22 -25.80 0.75
CA TYR A 3 -28.29 -24.67 0.65
C TYR A 3 -28.06 -23.99 2.01
N LEU A 4 -29.13 -23.76 2.78
CA LEU A 4 -29.02 -23.17 4.13
C LEU A 4 -28.32 -24.12 5.10
N GLN A 5 -28.57 -25.43 4.97
CA GLN A 5 -27.85 -26.43 5.77
C GLN A 5 -26.36 -26.45 5.45
N LEU A 6 -25.98 -26.39 4.16
CA LEU A 6 -24.58 -26.27 3.76
C LEU A 6 -23.97 -24.95 4.23
N PHE A 7 -24.67 -23.82 4.09
CA PHE A 7 -24.21 -22.53 4.57
C PHE A 7 -23.94 -22.55 6.08
N ASN A 8 -24.91 -22.97 6.88
CA ASN A 8 -24.78 -23.04 8.34
C ASN A 8 -23.67 -24.01 8.79
N LEU A 9 -23.39 -25.04 8.01
CA LEU A 9 -22.28 -25.95 8.28
C LEU A 9 -20.93 -25.26 7.99
N LEU A 10 -20.80 -24.64 6.81
CA LEU A 10 -19.58 -23.93 6.40
C LEU A 10 -19.28 -22.74 7.33
N ASP A 11 -20.31 -22.00 7.75
CA ASP A 11 -20.19 -20.85 8.66
C ASP A 11 -19.64 -21.25 10.04
N LYS A 12 -19.87 -22.50 10.47
CA LYS A 12 -19.36 -23.04 11.74
C LYS A 12 -17.99 -23.72 11.62
N MET A 13 -17.49 -23.90 10.40
CA MET A 13 -16.21 -24.57 10.16
C MET A 13 -15.06 -23.58 10.30
N ASN A 14 -14.15 -23.83 11.24
CA ASN A 14 -12.91 -23.05 11.35
C ASN A 14 -11.96 -23.31 10.18
N THR A 15 -11.97 -24.53 9.65
CA THR A 15 -11.18 -24.96 8.50
C THR A 15 -12.05 -25.79 7.58
N TYR A 16 -11.90 -25.56 6.27
CA TYR A 16 -12.67 -26.26 5.27
C TYR A 16 -12.36 -27.77 5.26
N ASP A 17 -13.36 -28.62 5.53
CA ASP A 17 -13.25 -30.08 5.44
C ASP A 17 -14.48 -30.72 4.75
N GLU A 18 -14.26 -31.40 3.62
CA GLU A 18 -15.30 -32.12 2.89
C GLU A 18 -15.82 -33.35 3.65
N SER A 19 -15.00 -33.96 4.50
CA SER A 19 -15.37 -35.16 5.24
C SER A 19 -16.53 -34.91 6.20
N GLU A 20 -16.54 -33.75 6.87
CA GLU A 20 -17.62 -33.31 7.76
C GLU A 20 -18.92 -33.00 6.99
N ILE A 21 -18.81 -32.45 5.79
CA ILE A 21 -19.97 -32.19 4.92
C ILE A 21 -20.67 -33.50 4.55
N PHE A 22 -19.91 -34.54 4.25
CA PHE A 22 -20.46 -35.86 3.93
C PHE A 22 -21.03 -36.58 5.15
N LYS A 23 -20.44 -36.42 6.34
CA LYS A 23 -20.98 -36.99 7.59
C LYS A 23 -22.38 -36.48 7.92
N GLN A 24 -22.69 -35.24 7.56
CA GLN A 24 -24.01 -34.63 7.79
C GLN A 24 -25.08 -35.07 6.77
N ASN A 25 -24.74 -35.91 5.77
CA ASN A 25 -25.65 -36.41 4.72
C ASN A 25 -26.44 -35.32 3.96
N ILE A 26 -25.94 -34.08 3.94
CA ILE A 26 -26.61 -32.94 3.29
C ILE A 26 -26.63 -33.13 1.76
N VAL A 27 -25.55 -33.67 1.21
CA VAL A 27 -25.35 -33.89 -0.23
C VAL A 27 -24.50 -35.11 -0.56
N LYS A 28 -24.76 -35.71 -1.73
CA LYS A 28 -23.88 -36.73 -2.31
C LYS A 28 -22.61 -36.08 -2.86
N LYS A 29 -21.49 -36.80 -2.88
CA LYS A 29 -20.19 -36.33 -3.42
C LYS A 29 -20.29 -35.71 -4.81
N GLN A 30 -21.07 -36.32 -5.71
CA GLN A 30 -21.30 -35.83 -7.07
C GLN A 30 -22.04 -34.49 -7.14
N GLN A 31 -22.81 -34.13 -6.11
CA GLN A 31 -23.66 -32.93 -6.09
C GLN A 31 -23.00 -31.75 -5.36
N LEU A 32 -21.93 -31.99 -4.60
CA LEU A 32 -21.30 -30.97 -3.75
C LEU A 32 -20.80 -29.77 -4.56
N SER A 33 -20.14 -30.00 -5.71
CA SER A 33 -19.66 -28.91 -6.58
C SER A 33 -20.80 -28.00 -7.05
N ASN A 34 -21.87 -28.60 -7.58
CA ASN A 34 -23.04 -27.84 -8.05
C ASN A 34 -23.76 -27.11 -6.90
N LEU A 35 -23.84 -27.74 -5.72
CA LEU A 35 -24.43 -27.13 -4.54
C LEU A 35 -23.60 -25.93 -4.06
N LYS A 36 -22.27 -26.04 -4.04
CA LYS A 36 -21.35 -24.94 -3.73
C LYS A 36 -21.51 -23.79 -4.72
N ALA A 37 -21.53 -24.08 -6.02
CA ALA A 37 -21.70 -23.06 -7.06
C ALA A 37 -23.03 -22.31 -6.91
N HIS A 38 -24.12 -23.03 -6.64
CA HIS A 38 -25.42 -22.42 -6.40
C HIS A 38 -25.45 -21.63 -5.08
N LEU A 39 -24.91 -22.17 -3.99
CA LEU A 39 -24.81 -21.46 -2.71
C LEU A 39 -24.00 -20.17 -2.86
N TYR A 40 -22.87 -20.22 -3.55
CA TYR A 40 -22.06 -19.04 -3.86
C TYR A 40 -22.86 -17.99 -4.64
N LYS A 41 -23.60 -18.39 -5.68
CA LYS A 41 -24.49 -17.49 -6.42
C LYS A 41 -25.55 -16.84 -5.52
N GLN A 42 -26.17 -17.61 -4.62
CA GLN A 42 -27.18 -17.08 -3.69
C GLN A 42 -26.56 -16.11 -2.68
N ILE A 43 -25.37 -16.41 -2.15
CA ILE A 43 -24.62 -15.49 -1.29
C ILE A 43 -24.34 -14.17 -2.03
N LEU A 44 -23.87 -14.22 -3.28
CA LEU A 44 -23.62 -13.02 -4.08
C LEU A 44 -24.89 -12.18 -4.31
N ILE A 45 -26.03 -12.82 -4.57
CA ILE A 45 -27.32 -12.12 -4.73
C ILE A 45 -27.72 -11.47 -3.41
N SER A 46 -27.65 -12.19 -2.30
CA SER A 46 -27.98 -11.65 -0.97
C SER A 46 -27.07 -10.48 -0.58
N LEU A 47 -25.77 -10.57 -0.88
CA LEU A 47 -24.82 -9.48 -0.65
C LEU A 47 -25.16 -8.26 -1.52
N ARG A 48 -25.50 -8.44 -2.80
CA ARG A 48 -25.91 -7.34 -3.70
C ARG A 48 -27.18 -6.63 -3.19
N LEU A 49 -28.15 -7.39 -2.67
CA LEU A 49 -29.42 -6.86 -2.17
C LEU A 49 -29.30 -6.21 -0.79
N SER A 50 -28.21 -6.44 -0.07
CA SER A 50 -27.97 -5.86 1.25
C SER A 50 -27.76 -4.34 1.13
N PRO A 51 -28.55 -3.50 1.84
CA PRO A 51 -28.36 -2.05 1.84
C PRO A 51 -26.96 -1.63 2.28
N ALA A 52 -26.33 -2.41 3.17
CA ALA A 52 -24.97 -2.16 3.66
C ALA A 52 -23.89 -2.28 2.58
N HIS A 53 -24.19 -2.87 1.42
CA HIS A 53 -23.25 -3.05 0.30
C HIS A 53 -23.64 -2.26 -0.95
N GLN A 54 -24.70 -1.45 -0.89
CA GLN A 54 -25.09 -0.57 -1.98
C GLN A 54 -24.20 0.67 -2.02
N ASN A 55 -23.05 0.57 -2.69
CA ASN A 55 -22.28 1.75 -3.06
C ASN A 55 -22.89 2.44 -4.30
N ILE A 56 -22.47 3.68 -4.55
CA ILE A 56 -23.00 4.49 -5.66
C ILE A 56 -22.82 3.81 -7.03
N ARG A 57 -21.73 3.07 -7.25
CA ARG A 57 -21.50 2.33 -8.51
C ARG A 57 -22.55 1.25 -8.74
N VAL A 58 -22.91 0.51 -7.69
CA VAL A 58 -23.95 -0.52 -7.76
C VAL A 58 -25.30 0.13 -8.07
N GLN A 59 -25.62 1.26 -7.44
CA GLN A 59 -26.86 2.00 -7.69
C GLN A 59 -26.95 2.50 -9.13
N ILE A 60 -25.90 3.14 -9.67
CA ILE A 60 -25.87 3.61 -11.06
C ILE A 60 -26.07 2.44 -12.04
N ARG A 61 -25.37 1.32 -11.83
CA ARG A 61 -25.51 0.12 -12.67
C ARG A 61 -26.90 -0.48 -12.60
N GLU A 62 -27.50 -0.51 -11.42
CA GLU A 62 -28.88 -1.00 -11.26
C GLU A 62 -29.88 -0.11 -12.02
N GLN A 63 -29.71 1.21 -12.00
CA GLN A 63 -30.55 2.10 -12.81
C GLN A 63 -30.38 1.85 -14.31
N LEU A 64 -29.15 1.58 -14.76
CA LEU A 64 -28.87 1.20 -16.15
C LEU A 64 -29.52 -0.15 -16.53
N ASP A 65 -29.46 -1.15 -15.64
CA ASP A 65 -30.13 -2.44 -15.81
C ASP A 65 -31.66 -2.23 -15.95
N PHE A 66 -32.28 -1.44 -15.05
CA PHE A 66 -33.71 -1.14 -15.12
C PHE A 66 -34.09 -0.39 -16.40
N ALA A 67 -33.31 0.60 -16.80
CA ALA A 67 -33.52 1.32 -18.05
C ALA A 67 -33.46 0.38 -19.27
N THR A 68 -32.52 -0.57 -19.27
CA THR A 68 -32.39 -1.59 -20.32
C THR A 68 -33.62 -2.50 -20.38
N VAL A 69 -34.13 -2.96 -19.23
CA VAL A 69 -35.36 -3.77 -19.17
C VAL A 69 -36.58 -2.99 -19.67
N LEU A 70 -36.71 -1.72 -19.31
CA LEU A 70 -37.80 -0.86 -19.80
C LEU A 70 -37.73 -0.66 -21.31
N TYR A 71 -36.52 -0.42 -21.84
CA TYR A 71 -36.29 -0.34 -23.28
C TYR A 71 -36.71 -1.62 -24.00
N GLN A 72 -36.31 -2.80 -23.50
CA GLN A 72 -36.71 -4.10 -24.06
C GLN A 72 -38.23 -4.32 -24.03
N LYS A 73 -38.94 -3.70 -23.08
CA LYS A 73 -40.41 -3.73 -22.97
C LYS A 73 -41.11 -2.65 -23.81
N GLY A 74 -40.37 -1.85 -24.59
CA GLY A 74 -40.91 -0.75 -25.40
C GLY A 74 -41.28 0.51 -24.61
N LEU A 75 -40.88 0.60 -23.34
CA LEU A 75 -41.17 1.73 -22.45
C LEU A 75 -40.08 2.82 -22.57
N TYR A 76 -39.95 3.41 -23.77
CA TYR A 76 -38.84 4.30 -24.14
C TYR A 76 -38.72 5.55 -23.25
N GLN A 77 -39.83 6.26 -23.01
CA GLN A 77 -39.82 7.49 -22.20
C GLN A 77 -39.43 7.23 -20.74
N GLN A 78 -39.90 6.12 -20.17
CA GLN A 78 -39.55 5.70 -18.82
C GLN A 78 -38.08 5.29 -18.74
N SER A 79 -37.56 4.61 -19.77
CA SER A 79 -36.14 4.26 -19.88
C SER A 79 -35.28 5.52 -19.93
N LEU A 80 -35.56 6.47 -20.83
CA LEU A 80 -34.81 7.74 -20.94
C LEU A 80 -34.80 8.54 -19.64
N LYS A 81 -35.93 8.60 -18.91
CA LYS A 81 -36.01 9.29 -17.62
C LYS A 81 -35.14 8.64 -16.54
N LEU A 82 -34.96 7.32 -16.56
CA LEU A 82 -34.03 6.64 -15.66
C LEU A 82 -32.57 6.91 -16.08
N LEU A 83 -32.28 6.85 -17.38
CA LEU A 83 -30.94 7.13 -17.91
C LEU A 83 -30.47 8.54 -17.60
N GLU A 84 -31.33 9.54 -17.72
CA GLU A 84 -31.00 10.94 -17.40
C GLU A 84 -30.54 11.08 -15.94
N LYS A 85 -31.28 10.49 -14.98
CA LYS A 85 -30.92 10.49 -13.57
C LYS A 85 -29.63 9.70 -13.30
N ALA A 86 -29.49 8.53 -13.90
CA ALA A 86 -28.32 7.68 -13.76
C ALA A 86 -27.07 8.37 -14.32
N LYS A 87 -27.19 9.09 -15.44
CA LYS A 87 -26.11 9.86 -16.06
C LYS A 87 -25.64 10.98 -15.15
N HIS A 88 -26.58 11.77 -14.60
CA HIS A 88 -26.24 12.85 -13.68
C HIS A 88 -25.50 12.30 -12.45
N MET A 89 -26.02 11.21 -11.87
CA MET A 89 -25.37 10.51 -10.77
C MET A 89 -23.98 10.01 -11.15
N ALA A 90 -23.80 9.42 -12.33
CA ALA A 90 -22.50 8.92 -12.78
C ALA A 90 -21.47 10.04 -12.98
N ILE A 91 -21.86 11.16 -13.59
CA ILE A 91 -20.98 12.32 -13.82
C ILE A 91 -20.56 12.96 -12.50
N GLU A 92 -21.51 13.23 -11.60
CA GLU A 92 -21.22 13.81 -10.29
C GLU A 92 -20.27 12.95 -9.46
N ASN A 93 -20.28 11.63 -9.67
CA ASN A 93 -19.47 10.65 -8.95
C ASN A 93 -18.19 10.23 -9.69
N GLU A 94 -17.83 10.92 -10.78
CA GLU A 94 -16.64 10.61 -11.61
C GLU A 94 -16.65 9.19 -12.23
N GLU A 95 -17.82 8.55 -12.30
CA GLU A 95 -18.06 7.24 -12.91
C GLU A 95 -18.24 7.35 -14.44
N LYS A 96 -17.32 8.08 -15.07
CA LYS A 96 -17.34 8.45 -16.50
C LYS A 96 -17.42 7.26 -17.47
N ASN A 97 -16.95 6.08 -17.07
CA ASN A 97 -17.10 4.86 -17.87
C ASN A 97 -18.57 4.44 -17.99
N VAL A 98 -19.31 4.45 -16.87
CA VAL A 98 -20.73 4.09 -16.87
C VAL A 98 -21.57 5.22 -17.43
N ALA A 99 -21.18 6.48 -17.20
CA ALA A 99 -21.81 7.63 -17.87
C ALA A 99 -21.74 7.50 -19.40
N TYR A 100 -20.59 7.07 -19.94
CA TYR A 100 -20.44 6.82 -21.38
C TYR A 100 -21.39 5.72 -21.87
N GLU A 101 -21.48 4.60 -21.14
CA GLU A 101 -22.40 3.51 -21.47
C GLU A 101 -23.87 3.96 -21.45
N ILE A 102 -24.25 4.78 -20.47
CA ILE A 102 -25.58 5.39 -20.39
C ILE A 102 -25.88 6.25 -21.62
N VAL A 103 -24.94 7.12 -22.03
CA VAL A 103 -25.09 7.98 -23.22
C VAL A 103 -25.21 7.14 -24.49
N GLU A 104 -24.46 6.04 -24.61
CA GLU A 104 -24.58 5.14 -25.76
C GLU A 104 -25.97 4.47 -25.80
N LEU A 105 -26.53 4.08 -24.66
CA LEU A 105 -27.90 3.57 -24.61
C LEU A 105 -28.95 4.64 -24.94
N GLU A 106 -28.78 5.89 -24.48
CA GLU A 106 -29.64 7.00 -24.88
C GLU A 106 -29.65 7.20 -26.40
N LYS A 107 -28.48 7.13 -27.06
CA LYS A 107 -28.38 7.22 -28.53
C LYS A 107 -29.14 6.08 -29.22
N VAL A 108 -29.02 4.85 -28.71
CA VAL A 108 -29.75 3.70 -29.26
C VAL A 108 -31.25 3.95 -29.20
N ILE A 109 -31.77 4.43 -28.06
CA ILE A 109 -33.19 4.72 -27.87
C ILE A 109 -33.66 5.85 -28.80
N GLU A 110 -32.94 6.98 -28.84
CA GLU A 110 -33.29 8.12 -29.70
C GLU A 110 -33.26 7.74 -31.19
N SER A 111 -32.33 6.89 -31.62
CA SER A 111 -32.28 6.44 -33.02
C SER A 111 -33.50 5.61 -33.46
N GLN A 112 -34.22 5.01 -32.51
CA GLN A 112 -35.34 4.11 -32.76
C GLN A 112 -36.71 4.70 -32.37
N TYR A 113 -36.72 5.78 -31.58
CA TYR A 113 -37.93 6.41 -31.09
C TYR A 113 -37.95 7.90 -31.44
N ILE A 114 -38.82 8.27 -32.40
CA ILE A 114 -38.90 9.65 -32.89
C ILE A 114 -39.53 10.56 -31.83
N THR A 115 -38.70 11.34 -31.13
CA THR A 115 -39.12 12.41 -30.24
C THR A 115 -39.31 13.73 -31.00
N ARG A 116 -40.11 14.68 -30.49
CA ARG A 116 -40.29 16.01 -31.14
C ARG A 116 -39.03 16.88 -31.12
N SER A 117 -37.98 16.47 -30.41
CA SER A 117 -36.73 17.21 -30.16
C SER A 117 -35.48 16.49 -30.68
N MET A 118 -35.62 15.54 -31.60
CA MET A 118 -34.53 14.65 -32.03
C MET A 118 -33.28 15.35 -32.59
N SER A 119 -33.41 16.43 -33.36
CA SER A 119 -32.25 17.05 -34.03
C SER A 119 -31.27 17.66 -33.03
N THR A 120 -31.75 18.46 -32.08
CA THR A 120 -30.92 19.05 -31.02
C THR A 120 -30.40 17.99 -30.05
N ARG A 121 -31.22 17.00 -29.68
CA ARG A 121 -30.80 15.96 -28.72
C ARG A 121 -29.72 15.04 -29.30
N SER A 122 -29.76 14.72 -30.58
CA SER A 122 -28.77 13.86 -31.22
C SER A 122 -27.37 14.49 -31.23
N GLU A 123 -27.29 15.80 -31.50
CA GLU A 123 -26.02 16.55 -31.45
C GLU A 123 -25.45 16.64 -30.03
N GLU A 124 -26.31 16.87 -29.03
CA GLU A 124 -25.92 16.87 -27.62
C GLU A 124 -25.31 15.52 -27.21
N LEU A 125 -26.01 14.41 -27.47
CA LEU A 125 -25.53 13.06 -27.12
C LEU A 125 -24.24 12.70 -27.85
N ALA A 126 -24.08 13.13 -29.11
CA ALA A 126 -22.83 12.94 -29.86
C ALA A 126 -21.65 13.67 -29.19
N ASN A 127 -21.88 14.92 -28.75
CA ASN A 127 -20.87 15.72 -28.07
C ASN A 127 -20.55 15.17 -26.67
N GLU A 128 -21.56 14.79 -25.87
CA GLU A 128 -21.37 14.18 -24.55
C GLU A 128 -20.52 12.91 -24.63
N ALA A 129 -20.85 12.01 -25.56
CA ALA A 129 -20.09 10.78 -25.76
C ALA A 129 -18.65 11.04 -26.17
N LYS A 130 -18.41 12.03 -27.04
CA LYS A 130 -17.07 12.43 -27.45
C LYS A 130 -16.24 12.91 -26.26
N ILE A 131 -16.80 13.78 -25.42
CA ILE A 131 -16.12 14.29 -24.22
C ILE A 131 -15.81 13.16 -23.24
N LEU A 132 -16.81 12.32 -22.92
CA LEU A 132 -16.64 11.19 -22.00
C LEU A 132 -15.62 10.18 -22.54
N SER A 133 -15.64 9.88 -23.84
CA SER A 133 -14.66 9.00 -24.48
C SER A 133 -13.24 9.54 -24.37
N GLN A 134 -13.02 10.84 -24.61
CA GLN A 134 -11.71 11.48 -24.46
C GLN A 134 -11.21 11.44 -23.02
N GLN A 135 -12.07 11.72 -22.05
CA GLN A 135 -11.75 11.65 -20.62
C GLN A 135 -11.42 10.22 -20.16
N ASN A 136 -12.20 9.24 -20.60
CA ASN A 136 -11.96 7.82 -20.32
C ASN A 136 -10.63 7.35 -20.94
N LEU A 137 -10.30 7.78 -22.16
CA LEU A 137 -9.02 7.50 -22.80
C LEU A 137 -7.85 8.12 -22.01
N MET A 138 -7.97 9.37 -21.58
CA MET A 138 -6.95 10.04 -20.77
C MET A 138 -6.73 9.30 -19.45
N THR A 139 -7.81 9.01 -18.74
CA THR A 139 -7.79 8.23 -17.50
C THR A 139 -7.12 6.88 -17.72
N SER A 140 -7.48 6.15 -18.78
CA SER A 140 -6.91 4.83 -19.08
C SER A 140 -5.39 4.90 -19.31
N LYS A 141 -4.92 5.87 -20.09
CA LYS A 141 -3.48 6.07 -20.32
C LYS A 141 -2.72 6.34 -19.02
N LEU A 142 -3.23 7.26 -18.18
CA LEU A 142 -2.62 7.61 -16.91
C LEU A 142 -2.67 6.46 -15.89
N SER A 143 -3.80 5.76 -15.79
CA SER A 143 -3.95 4.64 -14.86
C SER A 143 -3.07 3.46 -15.25
N ASN A 144 -2.95 3.18 -16.56
CA ASN A 144 -2.07 2.12 -17.06
C ASN A 144 -0.60 2.46 -16.78
N LEU A 145 -0.18 3.70 -17.06
CA LEU A 145 1.17 4.16 -16.73
C LEU A 145 1.45 4.05 -15.22
N SER A 146 0.54 4.54 -14.38
CA SER A 146 0.66 4.42 -12.92
C SER A 146 0.77 2.98 -12.46
N LEU A 147 0.00 2.05 -13.06
CA LEU A 147 0.02 0.63 -12.71
C LEU A 147 1.33 -0.03 -13.15
N GLN A 148 1.84 0.32 -14.34
CA GLN A 148 3.12 -0.20 -14.85
C GLN A 148 4.29 0.27 -13.98
N LEU A 149 4.32 1.54 -13.57
CA LEU A 149 5.34 2.07 -12.66
C LEU A 149 5.26 1.41 -11.28
N TYR A 150 4.05 1.19 -10.76
CA TYR A 150 3.87 0.46 -9.51
C TYR A 150 4.35 -1.00 -9.62
N GLY A 151 4.02 -1.68 -10.73
CA GLY A 151 4.50 -3.03 -11.01
C GLY A 151 6.02 -3.10 -11.10
N LEU A 152 6.64 -2.09 -11.71
CA LEU A 152 8.10 -1.97 -11.75
C LEU A 152 8.68 -1.78 -10.35
N MET A 153 8.12 -0.88 -9.54
CA MET A 153 8.51 -0.68 -8.14
C MET A 153 8.44 -1.98 -7.32
N LEU A 154 7.40 -2.80 -7.52
CA LEU A 154 7.29 -4.10 -6.84
C LEU A 154 8.33 -5.11 -7.33
N LYS A 155 8.68 -5.08 -8.62
CA LYS A 155 9.59 -6.05 -9.24
C LYS A 155 11.07 -5.72 -8.97
N THR A 156 11.47 -4.48 -9.17
CA THR A 156 12.88 -4.05 -9.13
C THR A 156 13.20 -3.22 -7.88
N GLY A 157 12.19 -2.65 -7.23
CA GLY A 157 12.39 -1.62 -6.22
C GLY A 157 12.81 -0.29 -6.84
N TYR A 158 13.62 0.46 -6.10
CA TYR A 158 14.21 1.72 -6.54
C TYR A 158 15.27 1.50 -7.62
N VAL A 159 15.50 2.51 -8.47
CA VAL A 159 16.61 2.52 -9.43
C VAL A 159 17.94 2.41 -8.71
N ARG A 160 18.90 1.76 -9.37
CA ARG A 160 20.20 1.39 -8.80
C ARG A 160 21.38 1.92 -9.60
N SER A 161 21.13 2.46 -10.78
CA SER A 161 22.15 3.01 -11.66
C SER A 161 21.58 4.16 -12.50
N ASP A 162 22.49 4.96 -13.05
CA ASP A 162 22.13 5.99 -14.02
C ASP A 162 21.45 5.41 -15.26
N GLU A 163 21.81 4.19 -15.65
CA GLU A 163 21.25 3.53 -16.83
C GLU A 163 19.79 3.13 -16.59
N GLU A 164 19.49 2.45 -15.48
CA GLU A 164 18.12 2.16 -15.07
C GLU A 164 17.28 3.43 -14.93
N LYS A 165 17.86 4.48 -14.32
CA LYS A 165 17.19 5.78 -14.19
C LYS A 165 16.83 6.35 -15.56
N ARG A 166 17.76 6.35 -16.52
CA ARG A 166 17.51 6.81 -17.89
C ARG A 166 16.42 5.98 -18.57
N GLU A 167 16.45 4.66 -18.45
CA GLU A 167 15.43 3.78 -19.03
C GLU A 167 14.03 4.08 -18.47
N ILE A 168 13.90 4.19 -17.14
CA ILE A 168 12.63 4.51 -16.48
C ILE A 168 12.15 5.91 -16.85
N THR A 169 13.04 6.91 -16.88
CA THR A 169 12.69 8.27 -17.30
C THR A 169 12.22 8.28 -18.75
N GLN A 170 12.91 7.59 -19.66
CA GLN A 170 12.49 7.49 -21.06
C GLN A 170 11.13 6.80 -21.19
N PHE A 171 10.91 5.68 -20.47
CA PHE A 171 9.63 4.99 -20.44
C PHE A 171 8.51 5.92 -19.94
N PHE A 172 8.74 6.61 -18.83
CA PHE A 172 7.80 7.56 -18.23
C PHE A 172 7.44 8.70 -19.19
N THR A 173 8.44 9.38 -19.74
CA THR A 173 8.24 10.52 -20.65
C THR A 173 7.55 10.10 -21.95
N LYS A 174 7.90 8.93 -22.51
CA LYS A 174 7.27 8.39 -23.73
C LYS A 174 5.82 7.98 -23.49
N SER A 175 5.53 7.43 -22.32
CA SER A 175 4.20 6.88 -21.99
C SER A 175 3.23 7.94 -21.45
N MET A 176 3.76 9.08 -20.97
CA MET A 176 2.95 10.20 -20.49
C MET A 176 2.12 10.80 -21.63
N PRO A 177 0.77 10.80 -21.55
CA PRO A 177 -0.05 11.46 -22.56
C PRO A 177 0.17 12.98 -22.56
N LYS A 178 -0.06 13.64 -23.70
CA LYS A 178 -0.16 15.10 -23.75
C LYS A 178 -1.46 15.52 -23.07
N TYR A 179 -1.39 16.43 -22.10
CA TYR A 179 -2.55 16.94 -21.37
C TYR A 179 -2.44 18.45 -21.11
N LYS A 180 -3.58 19.10 -20.88
CA LYS A 180 -3.67 20.43 -20.27
C LYS A 180 -4.38 20.29 -18.95
N MET A 181 -3.89 20.95 -17.91
CA MET A 181 -4.45 20.81 -16.55
C MET A 181 -5.92 21.26 -16.46
N SER A 182 -6.30 22.25 -17.27
CA SER A 182 -7.69 22.75 -17.40
C SER A 182 -8.69 21.69 -17.85
N ASP A 183 -8.21 20.69 -18.59
CA ASP A 183 -9.07 19.71 -19.26
C ASP A 183 -9.27 18.45 -18.40
N LEU A 184 -8.58 18.37 -17.25
CA LEU A 184 -8.59 17.21 -16.37
C LEU A 184 -9.61 17.38 -15.24
N GLY A 185 -10.47 16.38 -15.07
CA GLY A 185 -11.34 16.26 -13.91
C GLY A 185 -10.63 15.62 -12.71
N PHE A 186 -11.39 15.29 -11.68
CA PHE A 186 -10.85 14.69 -10.46
C PHE A 186 -10.14 13.36 -10.77
N ARG A 187 -10.77 12.46 -11.52
CA ARG A 187 -10.23 11.13 -11.81
C ARG A 187 -8.92 11.19 -12.59
N GLU A 188 -8.82 12.05 -13.60
CA GLU A 188 -7.59 12.20 -14.40
C GLU A 188 -6.46 12.82 -13.56
N LYS A 189 -6.75 13.87 -12.77
CA LYS A 189 -5.77 14.49 -11.86
C LYS A 189 -5.24 13.50 -10.84
N LEU A 190 -6.11 12.65 -10.29
CA LEU A 190 -5.72 11.58 -9.36
C LEU A 190 -4.70 10.63 -10.00
N TRP A 191 -4.99 10.10 -11.18
CA TRP A 191 -4.07 9.18 -11.86
C TRP A 191 -2.79 9.86 -12.33
N LEU A 192 -2.85 11.13 -12.72
CA LEU A 192 -1.68 11.93 -13.06
C LEU A 192 -0.74 12.05 -11.86
N ASN A 193 -1.25 12.49 -10.71
CA ASN A 193 -0.46 12.60 -9.48
C ASN A 193 0.13 11.25 -9.07
N LYS A 194 -0.64 10.15 -9.19
CA LYS A 194 -0.14 8.79 -8.90
C LYS A 194 0.97 8.34 -9.85
N ALA A 195 0.86 8.62 -11.15
CA ALA A 195 1.90 8.29 -12.11
C ALA A 195 3.20 9.03 -11.80
N TYR A 196 3.13 10.33 -11.54
CA TYR A 196 4.29 11.12 -11.11
C TYR A 196 4.84 10.65 -9.76
N LEU A 197 3.98 10.31 -8.80
CA LEU A 197 4.39 9.80 -7.49
C LEU A 197 5.18 8.49 -7.62
N TRP A 198 4.69 7.51 -8.39
CA TRP A 198 5.41 6.26 -8.59
C TRP A 198 6.73 6.44 -9.33
N TYR A 199 6.74 7.30 -10.36
CA TYR A 199 7.98 7.66 -11.04
C TYR A 199 8.98 8.29 -10.06
N SER A 200 8.52 9.24 -9.23
CA SER A 200 9.36 9.92 -8.23
C SER A 200 9.90 8.93 -7.20
N PHE A 201 9.07 7.99 -6.74
CA PHE A 201 9.56 6.92 -5.86
C PHE A 201 10.63 6.11 -6.57
N LEU A 202 10.39 5.60 -7.79
CA LEU A 202 11.36 4.79 -8.53
C LEU A 202 12.74 5.45 -8.61
N ILE A 203 12.79 6.73 -8.96
CA ILE A 203 14.05 7.48 -9.11
C ILE A 203 14.59 8.06 -7.80
N GLN A 204 13.94 7.77 -6.68
CA GLN A 204 14.23 8.33 -5.37
C GLN A 204 14.22 9.88 -5.37
N ASP A 205 13.25 10.53 -5.99
CA ASP A 205 13.04 11.97 -5.83
C ASP A 205 11.98 12.21 -4.74
N PHE A 206 12.40 12.14 -3.47
CA PHE A 206 11.49 12.26 -2.33
C PHE A 206 10.84 13.65 -2.22
N LEU A 207 11.48 14.69 -2.75
CA LEU A 207 10.89 16.03 -2.82
C LEU A 207 9.72 16.04 -3.82
N SER A 208 9.88 15.41 -4.98
CA SER A 208 8.78 15.21 -5.91
C SER A 208 7.72 14.25 -5.34
N CYS A 209 8.11 13.20 -4.62
CA CYS A 209 7.14 12.33 -3.93
C CYS A 209 6.25 13.16 -2.99
N PHE A 210 6.85 13.99 -2.15
CA PHE A 210 6.13 14.90 -1.28
C PHE A 210 5.20 15.82 -2.07
N LYS A 211 5.70 16.50 -3.11
CA LYS A 211 4.89 17.38 -3.97
C LYS A 211 3.66 16.68 -4.55
N TYR A 212 3.82 15.51 -5.15
CA TYR A 212 2.73 14.80 -5.81
C TYR A 212 1.80 14.08 -4.83
N ALA A 213 2.30 13.61 -3.69
CA ALA A 213 1.49 13.07 -2.61
C ALA A 213 0.65 14.17 -1.92
N THR A 214 1.23 15.36 -1.70
CA THR A 214 0.49 16.53 -1.20
C THR A 214 -0.64 16.90 -2.16
N ARG A 215 -0.35 17.06 -3.46
CA ARG A 215 -1.39 17.33 -4.48
C ARG A 215 -2.45 16.25 -4.57
N TYR A 216 -2.08 14.99 -4.35
CA TYR A 216 -3.04 13.89 -4.28
C TYR A 216 -3.96 14.09 -3.08
N VAL A 217 -3.44 14.30 -1.87
CA VAL A 217 -4.29 14.51 -0.68
C VAL A 217 -5.14 15.78 -0.82
N GLU A 218 -4.56 16.89 -1.27
CA GLU A 218 -5.27 18.16 -1.50
C GLU A 218 -6.44 18.00 -2.47
N LEU A 219 -6.31 17.18 -3.52
CA LEU A 219 -7.40 16.90 -4.45
C LEU A 219 -8.66 16.34 -3.73
N PHE A 220 -8.47 15.56 -2.66
CA PHE A 220 -9.57 15.05 -1.84
C PHE A 220 -10.09 16.09 -0.85
N GLU A 221 -9.22 16.92 -0.28
CA GLU A 221 -9.62 18.02 0.62
C GLU A 221 -10.42 19.10 -0.13
N GLU A 222 -10.04 19.41 -1.37
CA GLU A 222 -10.76 20.33 -2.25
C GLU A 222 -12.12 19.75 -2.72
N THR A 223 -12.28 18.43 -2.69
CA THR A 223 -13.51 17.74 -3.08
C THR A 223 -13.91 16.68 -2.04
N PRO A 224 -14.37 17.07 -0.83
CA PRO A 224 -14.59 16.14 0.29
C PRO A 224 -15.58 15.00 -0.01
N SER A 225 -16.54 15.22 -0.91
CA SER A 225 -17.47 14.18 -1.37
C SER A 225 -16.75 12.96 -1.97
N MET A 226 -15.54 13.16 -2.53
CA MET A 226 -14.73 12.08 -3.09
C MET A 226 -14.03 11.24 -2.03
N ILE A 227 -13.86 11.73 -0.80
CA ILE A 227 -13.34 10.94 0.33
C ILE A 227 -14.31 9.80 0.63
N ALA A 228 -15.60 10.11 0.76
CA ALA A 228 -16.62 9.10 1.03
C ALA A 228 -16.75 8.07 -0.11
N ARG A 229 -16.53 8.50 -1.35
CA ARG A 229 -16.65 7.67 -2.55
C ARG A 229 -15.42 6.83 -2.83
N ASN A 230 -14.24 7.34 -2.52
CA ASN A 230 -12.95 6.70 -2.79
C ASN A 230 -12.04 6.66 -1.53
N PRO A 231 -12.51 6.14 -0.40
CA PRO A 231 -11.80 6.20 0.89
C PRO A 231 -10.46 5.46 0.85
N VAL A 232 -10.37 4.37 0.09
CA VAL A 232 -9.11 3.63 -0.12
C VAL A 232 -8.05 4.50 -0.79
N PHE A 233 -8.44 5.33 -1.77
CA PHE A 233 -7.49 6.25 -2.42
C PHE A 233 -7.11 7.39 -1.50
N TYR A 234 -8.01 7.90 -0.67
CA TYR A 234 -7.68 8.92 0.33
C TYR A 234 -6.66 8.40 1.36
N LEU A 235 -6.89 7.19 1.90
CA LEU A 235 -5.97 6.52 2.81
C LEU A 235 -4.58 6.33 2.20
N LYS A 236 -4.51 5.83 0.96
CA LYS A 236 -3.24 5.64 0.25
C LYS A 236 -2.52 6.96 -0.02
N GLY A 237 -3.24 8.02 -0.38
CA GLY A 237 -2.66 9.35 -0.58
C GLY A 237 -1.96 9.86 0.68
N ASN A 238 -2.65 9.77 1.83
CA ASN A 238 -2.07 10.15 3.12
C ASN A 238 -0.91 9.25 3.54
N HIS A 239 -1.01 7.94 3.29
CA HIS A 239 0.10 7.01 3.52
C HIS A 239 1.37 7.42 2.77
N TYR A 240 1.28 7.71 1.46
CA TYR A 240 2.44 8.13 0.68
C TYR A 240 2.94 9.53 1.06
N LEU A 241 2.06 10.43 1.48
CA LEU A 241 2.45 11.74 1.99
C LEU A 241 3.28 11.60 3.27
N LEU A 242 2.81 10.77 4.22
CA LEU A 242 3.54 10.46 5.44
C LEU A 242 4.85 9.73 5.17
N GLU A 243 4.89 8.76 4.23
CA GLU A 243 6.15 8.12 3.82
C GLU A 243 7.14 9.13 3.25
N SER A 244 6.68 10.05 2.40
CA SER A 244 7.55 11.09 1.82
C SER A 244 8.10 12.01 2.90
N LEU A 245 7.27 12.41 3.86
CA LEU A 245 7.67 13.26 5.00
C LEU A 245 8.66 12.53 5.93
N PHE A 246 8.46 11.23 6.15
CA PHE A 246 9.39 10.38 6.89
C PHE A 246 10.76 10.35 6.21
N PHE A 247 10.81 10.10 4.90
CA PHE A 247 12.08 10.08 4.15
C PHE A 247 12.77 11.43 4.06
N LEU A 248 12.01 12.53 4.04
CA LEU A 248 12.53 13.89 4.10
C LEU A 248 12.90 14.33 5.53
N LYS A 249 12.70 13.47 6.55
CA LYS A 249 12.92 13.78 7.97
C LYS A 249 12.16 15.04 8.45
N HIS A 250 11.04 15.37 7.81
CA HIS A 250 10.29 16.61 8.08
C HIS A 250 9.27 16.41 9.21
N HIS A 251 9.76 16.38 10.45
CA HIS A 251 9.01 15.96 11.64
C HIS A 251 7.71 16.72 11.91
N THR A 252 7.75 18.05 11.98
CA THR A 252 6.59 18.89 12.34
C THR A 252 5.38 18.65 11.43
N LYS A 253 5.64 18.62 10.11
CA LYS A 253 4.60 18.36 9.10
C LYS A 253 4.13 16.91 9.09
N PHE A 254 5.00 15.96 9.45
CA PHE A 254 4.62 14.55 9.61
C PHE A 254 3.58 14.40 10.73
N GLU A 255 3.82 15.01 11.90
CA GLU A 255 2.88 14.98 13.03
C GLU A 255 1.53 15.62 12.67
N GLU A 256 1.55 16.78 12.01
CA GLU A 256 0.33 17.46 11.57
C GLU A 256 -0.51 16.57 10.65
N VAL A 257 0.12 15.95 9.64
CA VAL A 257 -0.58 15.09 8.69
C VAL A 257 -1.09 13.82 9.36
N LEU A 258 -0.32 13.21 10.26
CA LEU A 258 -0.75 12.01 10.98
C LEU A 258 -1.94 12.31 11.89
N ALA A 259 -1.88 13.39 12.67
CA ALA A 259 -2.97 13.81 13.53
C ALA A 259 -4.24 14.16 12.73
N ARG A 260 -4.10 14.83 11.59
CA ARG A 260 -5.22 15.12 10.67
C ARG A 260 -5.83 13.84 10.12
N LEU A 261 -5.01 12.86 9.71
CA LEU A 261 -5.50 11.57 9.24
C LEU A 261 -6.29 10.86 10.35
N GLU A 262 -5.73 10.75 11.56
CA GLU A 262 -6.43 10.11 12.68
C GLU A 262 -7.75 10.81 13.02
N THR A 263 -7.75 12.15 13.05
CA THR A 263 -8.97 12.95 13.26
C THR A 263 -10.02 12.66 12.19
N ARG A 264 -9.62 12.56 10.92
CA ARG A 264 -10.52 12.26 9.82
C ARG A 264 -11.08 10.84 9.90
N LEU A 265 -10.28 9.86 10.29
CA LEU A 265 -10.72 8.47 10.43
C LEU A 265 -11.64 8.26 11.64
N ALA A 266 -11.50 9.08 12.68
CA ALA A 266 -12.39 9.07 13.83
C ALA A 266 -13.74 9.80 13.58
N SER A 267 -13.91 10.47 12.43
CA SER A 267 -15.14 11.22 12.15
C SER A 267 -16.30 10.28 11.79
N THR A 268 -17.50 10.65 12.24
CA THR A 268 -18.70 9.80 12.08
C THR A 268 -19.15 9.62 10.63
N ASP A 269 -18.72 10.49 9.74
CA ASP A 269 -19.02 10.49 8.30
C ASP A 269 -17.97 9.75 7.45
N PHE A 270 -16.88 9.24 8.05
CA PHE A 270 -15.91 8.44 7.29
C PHE A 270 -16.51 7.07 6.94
N PRO A 271 -16.35 6.55 5.70
CA PRO A 271 -16.90 5.25 5.33
C PRO A 271 -16.25 4.10 6.08
N HIS A 272 -17.04 3.08 6.42
CA HIS A 272 -16.55 1.89 7.10
C HIS A 272 -16.74 0.65 6.21
N SER A 273 -15.71 -0.19 6.14
CA SER A 273 -15.79 -1.54 5.53
C SER A 273 -14.63 -2.40 6.01
N ASP A 274 -14.76 -3.73 5.93
CA ASP A 274 -13.72 -4.67 6.35
C ASP A 274 -12.35 -4.38 5.72
N ASN A 275 -12.33 -4.00 4.43
CA ASN A 275 -11.09 -3.67 3.73
C ASN A 275 -10.52 -2.30 4.18
N LEU A 276 -11.39 -1.35 4.53
CA LEU A 276 -10.94 -0.05 5.04
C LEU A 276 -10.33 -0.19 6.42
N GLU A 277 -10.95 -0.96 7.32
CA GLU A 277 -10.44 -1.22 8.66
C GLU A 277 -9.00 -1.75 8.63
N ILE A 278 -8.71 -2.70 7.72
CA ILE A 278 -7.37 -3.25 7.54
C ILE A 278 -6.38 -2.18 7.05
N LEU A 279 -6.78 -1.35 6.09
CA LEU A 279 -5.92 -0.32 5.52
C LEU A 279 -5.65 0.82 6.49
N GLU A 280 -6.68 1.25 7.23
CA GLU A 280 -6.56 2.23 8.32
C GLU A 280 -5.56 1.75 9.35
N PHE A 281 -5.74 0.51 9.82
CA PHE A 281 -4.82 -0.10 10.77
C PHE A 281 -3.39 -0.12 10.23
N LEU A 282 -3.21 -0.65 9.01
CA LEU A 282 -1.91 -0.77 8.38
C LEU A 282 -1.18 0.57 8.30
N TYR A 283 -1.84 1.60 7.75
CA TYR A 283 -1.18 2.88 7.49
C TYR A 283 -0.98 3.71 8.76
N VAL A 284 -1.98 3.78 9.64
CA VAL A 284 -1.86 4.56 10.89
C VAL A 284 -0.78 3.96 11.78
N TYR A 285 -0.82 2.65 12.04
CA TYR A 285 0.12 2.04 12.98
C TYR A 285 1.54 1.91 12.41
N SER A 286 1.69 1.74 11.09
CA SER A 286 3.01 1.84 10.44
C SER A 286 3.61 3.23 10.64
N HIS A 287 2.79 4.29 10.51
CA HIS A 287 3.25 5.66 10.66
C HIS A 287 3.43 6.11 12.11
N LYS A 288 2.73 5.51 13.08
CA LYS A 288 3.05 5.67 14.51
C LYS A 288 4.43 5.10 14.86
N LEU A 289 4.80 3.96 14.27
CA LEU A 289 6.15 3.41 14.41
C LEU A 289 7.18 4.33 13.74
N ASN A 290 6.88 4.86 12.56
CA ASN A 290 7.75 5.84 11.89
C ASN A 290 7.98 7.09 12.73
N HIS A 291 6.93 7.63 13.33
CA HIS A 291 7.02 8.79 14.23
C HIS A 291 8.00 8.52 15.38
N LYS A 292 7.85 7.37 16.06
CA LYS A 292 8.79 6.91 17.10
C LYS A 292 10.25 6.92 16.64
N PHE A 293 10.52 6.42 15.43
CA PHE A 293 11.88 6.46 14.87
C PHE A 293 12.36 7.88 14.57
N MET A 294 11.49 8.78 14.08
CA MET A 294 11.87 10.16 13.80
C MET A 294 12.25 10.94 15.07
N VAL A 295 11.57 10.68 16.19
CA VAL A 295 11.82 11.39 17.46
C VAL A 295 12.79 10.67 18.39
N GLY A 296 13.30 9.49 17.98
CA GLY A 296 14.16 8.66 18.82
C GLY A 296 13.45 8.13 20.07
N ASP A 297 12.13 7.91 20.01
CA ASP A 297 11.37 7.27 21.07
C ASP A 297 11.31 5.76 20.83
N PHE A 298 12.20 5.03 21.52
CA PHE A 298 12.26 3.57 21.47
C PHE A 298 11.47 2.90 22.59
N SER A 299 10.63 3.63 23.33
CA SER A 299 9.80 3.03 24.38
C SER A 299 8.93 1.89 23.84
N THR A 300 8.82 0.82 24.63
CA THR A 300 8.05 -0.37 24.26
C THR A 300 6.80 -0.57 25.10
N ASP A 301 6.60 0.26 26.12
CA ASP A 301 5.66 0.02 27.22
C ASP A 301 4.39 0.89 27.11
N ASP A 302 4.20 1.55 25.96
CA ASP A 302 3.12 2.49 25.66
C ASP A 302 1.85 1.83 25.12
N GLY A 303 1.82 0.49 25.04
CA GLY A 303 0.68 -0.27 24.53
C GLY A 303 0.62 -0.36 23.00
N LEU A 304 1.54 0.27 22.26
CA LEU A 304 1.49 0.30 20.80
C LEU A 304 1.76 -1.09 20.20
N ILE A 305 2.76 -1.81 20.73
CA ILE A 305 3.15 -3.13 20.25
C ILE A 305 2.03 -4.13 20.52
N GLU A 306 1.43 -4.11 21.72
CA GLU A 306 0.35 -5.00 22.12
C GLU A 306 -0.89 -4.82 21.24
N LYS A 307 -1.22 -3.57 20.87
CA LYS A 307 -2.30 -3.27 19.92
C LYS A 307 -2.02 -3.88 18.56
N ILE A 308 -0.79 -3.77 18.06
CA ILE A 308 -0.39 -4.35 16.78
C ILE A 308 -0.45 -5.87 16.82
N GLU A 309 0.11 -6.50 17.84
CA GLU A 309 0.08 -7.96 17.96
C GLU A 309 -1.34 -8.51 18.09
N LYS A 310 -2.19 -7.84 18.88
CA LYS A 310 -3.60 -8.21 19.00
C LYS A 310 -4.31 -8.15 17.66
N TYR A 311 -4.10 -7.08 16.88
CA TYR A 311 -4.71 -6.94 15.57
C TYR A 311 -4.19 -7.97 14.57
N LEU A 312 -2.87 -8.20 14.52
CA LEU A 312 -2.26 -9.20 13.64
C LEU A 312 -2.77 -10.62 13.96
N LYS A 313 -2.98 -10.94 15.24
CA LYS A 313 -3.55 -12.22 15.64
C LYS A 313 -5.01 -12.40 15.22
N GLN A 314 -5.81 -11.32 15.24
CA GLN A 314 -7.24 -11.35 14.93
C GLN A 314 -7.53 -11.25 13.43
N SER A 315 -6.79 -10.40 12.72
CA SER A 315 -7.08 -9.98 11.34
C SER A 315 -5.94 -10.28 10.35
N GLY A 316 -4.80 -10.79 10.80
CA GLY A 316 -3.61 -10.97 9.96
C GLY A 316 -3.80 -11.89 8.75
N GLN A 317 -4.73 -12.86 8.81
CA GLN A 317 -5.05 -13.72 7.66
C GLN A 317 -5.66 -12.95 6.47
N ARG A 318 -6.26 -11.78 6.73
CA ARG A 318 -6.81 -10.89 5.71
C ARG A 318 -5.79 -9.87 5.20
N MET A 319 -4.58 -9.88 5.75
CA MET A 319 -3.51 -8.95 5.40
C MET A 319 -2.51 -9.63 4.47
N ASP A 320 -1.92 -8.83 3.59
CA ASP A 320 -0.78 -9.29 2.80
C ASP A 320 0.44 -9.49 3.71
N GLU A 321 1.08 -10.65 3.56
CA GLU A 321 2.15 -11.13 4.42
C GLU A 321 3.37 -10.19 4.45
N HIS A 322 3.63 -9.46 3.36
CA HIS A 322 4.71 -8.49 3.31
C HIS A 322 4.52 -7.39 4.36
N HIS A 323 3.30 -6.88 4.52
CA HIS A 323 3.01 -5.82 5.48
C HIS A 323 3.18 -6.30 6.92
N ILE A 324 2.81 -7.55 7.21
CA ILE A 324 3.02 -8.17 8.53
C ILE A 324 4.51 -8.22 8.86
N MET A 325 5.35 -8.60 7.89
CA MET A 325 6.80 -8.63 8.09
C MET A 325 7.40 -7.25 8.30
N VAL A 326 6.90 -6.22 7.61
CA VAL A 326 7.33 -4.83 7.85
C VAL A 326 7.00 -4.42 9.28
N PHE A 327 5.82 -4.78 9.81
CA PHE A 327 5.51 -4.57 11.22
C PHE A 327 6.49 -5.28 12.16
N TYR A 328 6.75 -6.57 11.94
CA TYR A 328 7.72 -7.31 12.76
C TYR A 328 9.11 -6.70 12.72
N TYR A 329 9.54 -6.22 11.56
CA TYR A 329 10.84 -5.59 11.41
C TYR A 329 10.92 -4.25 12.16
N LYS A 330 9.88 -3.42 12.07
CA LYS A 330 9.79 -2.17 12.83
C LYS A 330 9.72 -2.42 14.34
N ILE A 331 8.95 -3.40 14.79
CA ILE A 331 8.89 -3.79 16.21
C ILE A 331 10.25 -4.30 16.69
N ALA A 332 10.94 -5.13 15.89
CA ALA A 332 12.29 -5.57 16.20
C ALA A 332 13.27 -4.39 16.33
N SER A 333 13.15 -3.39 15.46
CA SER A 333 13.97 -2.18 15.49
C SER A 333 13.69 -1.33 16.74
N LEU A 334 12.43 -1.27 17.21
CA LEU A 334 12.09 -0.65 18.50
C LEU A 334 12.75 -1.36 19.67
N TYR A 335 12.60 -2.68 19.76
CA TYR A 335 13.24 -3.46 20.83
C TYR A 335 14.76 -3.35 20.81
N PHE A 336 15.36 -3.31 19.62
CA PHE A 336 16.79 -3.09 19.46
C PHE A 336 17.22 -1.73 19.99
N GLY A 337 16.53 -0.65 19.60
CA GLY A 337 16.84 0.70 20.07
C GLY A 337 16.62 0.89 21.58
N ASN A 338 15.72 0.11 22.18
CA ASN A 338 15.50 0.07 23.63
C ASN A 338 16.45 -0.89 24.38
N GLY A 339 17.43 -1.49 23.71
CA GLY A 339 18.37 -2.44 24.30
C GLY A 339 17.79 -3.83 24.64
N GLN A 340 16.54 -4.11 24.28
CA GLN A 340 15.87 -5.40 24.48
C GLN A 340 16.24 -6.40 23.36
N ASN A 341 17.54 -6.71 23.26
CA ASN A 341 18.10 -7.49 22.14
C ASN A 341 17.46 -8.88 21.96
N LYS A 342 17.10 -9.57 23.05
CA LYS A 342 16.44 -10.88 22.97
C LYS A 342 15.08 -10.82 22.28
N LYS A 343 14.27 -9.80 22.58
CA LYS A 343 12.98 -9.59 21.90
C LYS A 343 13.19 -9.17 20.45
N CYS A 344 14.17 -8.32 20.16
CA CYS A 344 14.55 -7.99 18.79
C CYS A 344 14.77 -9.26 17.95
N ILE A 345 15.59 -10.18 18.46
CA ILE A 345 15.89 -11.48 17.82
C ILE A 345 14.63 -12.31 17.61
N GLU A 346 13.72 -12.37 18.58
CA GLU A 346 12.46 -13.10 18.46
C GLU A 346 11.62 -12.61 17.26
N TYR A 347 11.44 -11.29 17.13
CA TYR A 347 10.67 -10.72 16.02
C TYR A 347 11.38 -10.86 14.67
N LEU A 348 12.71 -10.74 14.63
CA LEU A 348 13.47 -11.00 13.41
C LEU A 348 13.40 -12.47 12.99
N GLY A 349 13.31 -13.39 13.96
CA GLY A 349 13.05 -14.80 13.72
C GLY A 349 11.73 -15.04 12.97
N LYS A 350 10.67 -14.27 13.25
CA LYS A 350 9.39 -14.33 12.53
C LYS A 350 9.54 -13.98 11.04
N ILE A 351 10.54 -13.19 10.67
CA ILE A 351 10.85 -12.81 9.28
C ILE A 351 11.79 -13.84 8.64
N ILE A 352 12.90 -14.15 9.29
CA ILE A 352 13.99 -14.97 8.74
C ILE A 352 13.56 -16.43 8.53
N ASN A 353 12.70 -16.95 9.40
CA ASN A 353 12.24 -18.34 9.33
C ASN A 353 11.06 -18.53 8.37
N ASN A 354 10.54 -17.45 7.80
CA ASN A 354 9.40 -17.52 6.90
C ASN A 354 9.85 -17.92 5.48
N LYS A 355 9.31 -19.04 4.98
CA LYS A 355 9.67 -19.64 3.68
C LYS A 355 8.79 -19.17 2.52
N SER A 356 7.69 -18.48 2.77
CA SER A 356 6.77 -18.01 1.72
C SER A 356 7.32 -16.82 0.94
N LEU A 357 8.25 -16.07 1.53
CA LEU A 357 8.62 -14.77 1.04
C LEU A 357 9.72 -14.86 -0.04
N LYS A 358 9.30 -14.85 -1.30
CA LYS A 358 10.18 -14.65 -2.46
C LYS A 358 10.26 -13.19 -2.92
N MET A 359 9.38 -12.31 -2.44
CA MET A 359 9.10 -11.01 -3.09
C MET A 359 9.92 -9.81 -2.59
N ARG A 360 10.73 -9.90 -1.52
CA ARG A 360 11.63 -8.78 -1.16
C ARG A 360 12.86 -9.23 -0.38
N GLU A 361 13.93 -9.55 -1.11
CA GLU A 361 15.22 -9.97 -0.56
C GLU A 361 15.85 -8.91 0.36
N ASP A 362 15.60 -7.63 0.09
CA ASP A 362 16.13 -6.52 0.90
C ASP A 362 15.67 -6.55 2.36
N LEU A 363 14.37 -6.77 2.60
CA LEU A 363 13.85 -6.83 3.97
C LEU A 363 14.48 -8.01 4.73
N MET A 364 14.68 -9.15 4.06
CA MET A 364 15.38 -10.29 4.64
C MET A 364 16.86 -9.98 4.91
N CYS A 365 17.53 -9.28 3.99
CA CYS A 365 18.91 -8.85 4.15
C CYS A 365 19.06 -7.99 5.41
N PHE A 366 18.28 -6.91 5.54
CA PHE A 366 18.32 -6.04 6.71
C PHE A 366 17.88 -6.75 7.98
N ALA A 367 16.88 -7.63 7.93
CA ALA A 367 16.48 -8.43 9.07
C ALA A 367 17.62 -9.35 9.57
N ARG A 368 18.35 -10.01 8.66
CA ARG A 368 19.50 -10.88 9.01
C ARG A 368 20.67 -10.10 9.57
N ILE A 369 20.96 -8.93 8.99
CA ILE A 369 22.01 -8.03 9.48
C ILE A 369 21.68 -7.56 10.89
N LEU A 370 20.48 -7.01 11.11
CA LEU A 370 20.05 -6.55 12.42
C LEU A 370 20.01 -7.70 13.44
N ASN A 371 19.60 -8.90 13.01
CA ASN A 371 19.57 -10.08 13.87
C ASN A 371 20.96 -10.45 14.35
N LEU A 372 21.96 -10.37 13.48
CA LEU A 372 23.35 -10.63 13.82
C LEU A 372 23.89 -9.63 14.83
N VAL A 373 23.63 -8.34 14.60
CA VAL A 373 24.01 -7.29 15.53
C VAL A 373 23.32 -7.49 16.89
N ALA A 374 22.03 -7.83 16.91
CA ALA A 374 21.30 -8.08 18.14
C ALA A 374 21.84 -9.31 18.91
N HIS A 375 22.30 -10.37 18.23
CA HIS A 375 22.93 -11.52 18.89
C HIS A 375 24.27 -11.14 19.53
N TYR A 376 25.07 -10.35 18.81
CA TYR A 376 26.33 -9.81 19.33
C TYR A 376 26.10 -8.98 20.60
N GLU A 377 25.15 -8.04 20.53
CA GLU A 377 24.78 -7.17 21.65
C GLU A 377 24.15 -7.91 22.84
N ALA A 378 23.59 -9.10 22.62
CA ALA A 378 23.06 -9.94 23.69
C ALA A 378 24.12 -10.84 24.36
N GLY A 379 25.37 -10.85 23.88
CA GLY A 379 26.43 -11.74 24.36
C GLY A 379 26.14 -13.21 24.05
N MET A 380 25.38 -13.52 22.99
CA MET A 380 24.98 -14.88 22.63
C MET A 380 25.98 -15.51 21.65
N ASP A 381 27.23 -15.63 22.09
CA ASP A 381 28.40 -15.98 21.26
C ASP A 381 28.29 -17.36 20.59
N TYR A 382 27.66 -18.34 21.26
CA TYR A 382 27.54 -19.71 20.77
C TYR A 382 26.83 -19.82 19.41
N HIS A 383 25.92 -18.89 19.11
CA HIS A 383 25.17 -18.89 17.85
C HIS A 383 25.75 -17.96 16.78
N LEU A 384 26.71 -17.10 17.15
CA LEU A 384 27.16 -16.01 16.29
C LEU A 384 27.89 -16.53 15.05
N GLU A 385 28.78 -17.51 15.18
CA GLU A 385 29.53 -18.07 14.05
C GLU A 385 28.59 -18.77 13.04
N THR A 386 27.63 -19.54 13.53
CA THR A 386 26.63 -20.20 12.68
C THR A 386 25.74 -19.17 11.99
N LEU A 387 25.31 -18.14 12.71
CA LEU A 387 24.50 -17.06 12.18
C LEU A 387 25.26 -16.26 11.12
N LEU A 388 26.51 -15.87 11.39
CA LEU A 388 27.45 -15.22 10.46
C LEU A 388 27.54 -16.01 9.15
N ARG A 389 27.85 -17.31 9.22
CA ARG A 389 27.94 -18.19 8.03
C ARG A 389 26.63 -18.25 7.26
N SER A 390 25.50 -18.36 7.96
CA SER A 390 24.17 -18.43 7.33
C SER A 390 23.78 -17.12 6.65
N THR A 391 24.05 -15.98 7.29
CA THR A 391 23.79 -14.63 6.77
C THR A 391 24.70 -14.36 5.58
N TYR A 392 25.99 -14.65 5.68
CA TYR A 392 26.94 -14.53 4.57
C TYR A 392 26.52 -15.35 3.35
N LYS A 393 26.14 -16.62 3.56
CA LYS A 393 25.65 -17.50 2.49
C LYS A 393 24.36 -17.00 1.86
N PHE A 394 23.48 -16.36 2.63
CA PHE A 394 22.28 -15.73 2.10
C PHE A 394 22.63 -14.51 1.24
N LEU A 395 23.48 -13.62 1.76
CA LEU A 395 23.84 -12.38 1.09
C LEU A 395 24.57 -12.60 -0.24
N ILE A 396 25.48 -13.59 -0.33
CA ILE A 396 26.15 -13.92 -1.61
C ILE A 396 25.20 -14.49 -2.66
N LYS A 397 24.11 -15.13 -2.22
CA LYS A 397 23.12 -15.71 -3.13
C LYS A 397 22.11 -14.68 -3.63
N MET A 398 22.11 -13.47 -3.08
CA MET A 398 21.33 -12.37 -3.63
C MET A 398 22.01 -11.94 -4.93
N ASP A 399 21.27 -11.97 -6.03
CA ASP A 399 21.80 -11.59 -7.35
C ASP A 399 22.24 -10.10 -7.38
N ASP A 400 21.70 -9.29 -6.45
CA ASP A 400 21.82 -7.83 -6.47
C ASP A 400 22.38 -7.26 -5.15
N LEU A 401 23.69 -7.47 -4.90
CA LEU A 401 24.38 -6.88 -3.76
C LEU A 401 24.73 -5.40 -3.98
N HIS A 402 24.12 -4.54 -3.16
CA HIS A 402 24.41 -3.11 -3.08
C HIS A 402 25.72 -2.80 -2.35
N GLU A 403 26.32 -1.63 -2.58
CA GLU A 403 27.62 -1.25 -1.95
C GLU A 403 27.54 -1.22 -0.42
N VAL A 404 26.45 -0.72 0.15
CA VAL A 404 26.24 -0.77 1.61
C VAL A 404 26.20 -2.23 2.09
N GLN A 405 25.52 -3.12 1.36
CA GLN A 405 25.47 -4.54 1.71
C GLN A 405 26.85 -5.20 1.59
N LYS A 406 27.65 -4.85 0.58
CA LYS A 406 29.03 -5.33 0.42
C LYS A 406 29.92 -4.89 1.57
N GLU A 407 29.82 -3.64 2.02
CA GLU A 407 30.57 -3.16 3.19
C GLU A 407 30.11 -3.87 4.47
N MET A 408 28.80 -4.10 4.63
CA MET A 408 28.29 -4.91 5.74
C MET A 408 28.85 -6.34 5.69
N ILE A 409 28.90 -6.98 4.53
CA ILE A 409 29.50 -8.33 4.37
C ILE A 409 30.98 -8.33 4.75
N LYS A 410 31.75 -7.35 4.27
CA LYS A 410 33.19 -7.23 4.61
C LYS A 410 33.38 -7.07 6.11
N PHE A 411 32.56 -6.23 6.75
CA PHE A 411 32.58 -6.04 8.19
C PHE A 411 32.25 -7.34 8.95
N LEU A 412 31.17 -8.01 8.55
CA LEU A 412 30.75 -9.29 9.16
C LEU A 412 31.82 -10.37 9.04
N ARG A 413 32.53 -10.45 7.90
CA ARG A 413 33.61 -11.41 7.70
C ARG A 413 34.76 -11.22 8.70
N ASN A 414 35.07 -9.97 9.03
CA ASN A 414 36.17 -9.65 9.94
C ASN A 414 35.74 -9.73 11.42
N LEU A 415 34.43 -9.72 11.70
CA LEU A 415 33.88 -9.67 13.07
C LEU A 415 34.33 -10.84 13.97
N GLY A 416 34.56 -12.03 13.40
CA GLY A 416 35.02 -13.19 14.15
C GLY A 416 36.49 -13.13 14.60
N GLU A 417 37.28 -12.23 14.02
CA GLU A 417 38.72 -12.07 14.31
C GLU A 417 39.02 -10.83 15.18
N ILE A 418 38.02 -10.00 15.46
CA ILE A 418 38.16 -8.71 16.16
C ILE A 418 38.05 -8.92 17.68
N PHE A 419 39.06 -8.45 18.43
CA PHE A 419 38.99 -8.46 19.89
C PHE A 419 38.04 -7.37 20.43
N PRO A 420 37.41 -7.55 21.62
CA PRO A 420 36.46 -6.58 22.17
C PRO A 420 36.99 -5.14 22.28
N GLY A 421 38.29 -4.96 22.55
CA GLY A 421 38.93 -3.64 22.62
C GLY A 421 39.14 -2.96 21.25
N GLU A 422 39.12 -3.71 20.16
CA GLU A 422 39.35 -3.24 18.79
C GLU A 422 38.04 -2.91 18.05
N LEU A 423 36.92 -3.48 18.53
CA LEU A 423 35.59 -3.33 17.93
C LEU A 423 35.18 -1.88 17.71
N LYS A 424 35.45 -1.00 18.69
CA LYS A 424 35.14 0.43 18.59
C LYS A 424 35.85 1.09 17.41
N ASN A 425 37.07 0.66 17.09
CA ASN A 425 37.80 1.16 15.92
C ASN A 425 37.24 0.59 14.62
N GLU A 426 36.77 -0.65 14.62
CA GLU A 426 36.12 -1.27 13.45
C GLU A 426 34.74 -0.66 13.16
N PHE A 427 33.97 -0.29 14.18
CA PHE A 427 32.75 0.51 14.00
C PHE A 427 33.05 1.88 13.40
N LYS A 428 34.12 2.57 13.84
CA LYS A 428 34.55 3.83 13.19
C LYS A 428 34.89 3.62 11.72
N LYS A 429 35.61 2.54 11.38
CA LYS A 429 35.93 2.22 9.99
C LYS A 429 34.68 1.96 9.17
N LEU A 430 33.75 1.14 9.67
CA LEU A 430 32.48 0.86 9.00
C LEU A 430 31.66 2.15 8.82
N ARG A 431 31.51 2.96 9.87
CA ARG A 431 30.78 4.23 9.82
C ARG A 431 31.32 5.14 8.73
N ASN A 432 32.64 5.36 8.70
CA ASN A 432 33.27 6.23 7.69
C ASN A 432 33.08 5.73 6.26
N ARG A 433 32.98 4.40 6.05
CA ARG A 433 32.69 3.84 4.74
C ARG A 433 31.23 3.99 4.35
N LEU A 434 30.31 3.82 5.31
CA LEU A 434 28.88 3.95 5.07
C LEU A 434 28.43 5.40 4.87
N GLU A 435 29.06 6.36 5.54
CA GLU A 435 28.73 7.79 5.47
C GLU A 435 28.83 8.34 4.03
N ILE A 436 29.78 7.85 3.22
CA ILE A 436 29.93 8.24 1.82
C ILE A 436 28.69 7.89 0.97
N TYR A 437 27.94 6.87 1.39
CA TYR A 437 26.75 6.38 0.69
C TYR A 437 25.44 7.03 1.21
N GLU A 438 25.50 7.88 2.24
CA GLU A 438 24.30 8.53 2.79
C GLU A 438 23.65 9.48 1.75
N ASP A 439 24.48 10.23 1.03
CA ASP A 439 24.06 11.14 -0.03
C ASP A 439 24.03 10.50 -1.42
N ASP A 440 24.45 9.24 -1.53
CA ASP A 440 24.43 8.53 -2.80
C ASP A 440 22.98 8.27 -3.26
N PRO A 441 22.60 8.66 -4.48
CA PRO A 441 21.22 8.59 -4.96
C PRO A 441 20.68 7.16 -5.07
N TYR A 442 21.54 6.14 -5.07
CA TYR A 442 21.19 4.73 -5.23
C TYR A 442 21.33 3.97 -3.91
N GLU A 443 22.42 4.20 -3.18
CA GLU A 443 22.78 3.44 -1.96
C GLU A 443 22.09 3.95 -0.69
N ARG A 444 21.61 5.19 -0.68
CA ARG A 444 20.91 5.77 0.48
C ARG A 444 19.69 4.97 0.96
N ARG A 445 19.15 4.11 0.10
CA ARG A 445 18.07 3.17 0.42
C ARG A 445 18.36 2.33 1.65
N ALA A 446 19.61 1.91 1.84
CA ALA A 446 19.98 1.04 2.95
C ALA A 446 19.69 1.68 4.32
N PHE A 447 19.79 3.00 4.39
CA PHE A 447 19.52 3.78 5.60
C PHE A 447 18.02 4.00 5.87
N LEU A 448 17.14 3.67 4.91
CA LEU A 448 15.68 3.79 5.08
C LEU A 448 15.09 2.68 5.95
N TYR A 449 15.73 1.51 6.00
CA TYR A 449 15.28 0.38 6.80
C TYR A 449 15.83 0.45 8.23
N LEU A 450 17.05 0.94 8.42
CA LEU A 450 17.65 1.10 9.73
C LEU A 450 18.59 2.29 9.65
N ASP A 451 18.49 3.23 10.60
CA ASP A 451 19.48 4.29 10.78
C ASP A 451 20.76 3.70 11.38
N ILE A 452 21.48 2.94 10.56
CA ILE A 452 22.68 2.21 10.94
C ILE A 452 23.81 3.16 11.31
N LEU A 453 23.81 4.38 10.76
CA LEU A 453 24.77 5.42 11.11
C LEU A 453 24.55 5.89 12.55
N SER A 454 23.31 6.24 12.93
CA SER A 454 23.00 6.61 14.31
C SER A 454 23.26 5.48 15.30
N TRP A 455 23.03 4.21 14.90
CA TRP A 455 23.44 3.07 15.73
C TRP A 455 24.96 2.98 15.90
N LEU A 456 25.73 3.11 14.81
CA LEU A 456 27.20 3.10 14.86
C LEU A 456 27.72 4.23 15.75
N ASP A 457 27.16 5.43 15.62
CA ASP A 457 27.48 6.59 16.47
C ASP A 457 27.26 6.24 17.94
N SER A 458 26.15 5.58 18.27
CA SER A 458 25.81 5.16 19.65
C SER A 458 26.87 4.24 20.25
N ARG A 459 27.41 3.32 19.43
CA ARG A 459 28.47 2.41 19.84
C ARG A 459 29.84 3.07 19.92
N ILE A 460 30.11 4.03 19.05
CA ILE A 460 31.35 4.80 19.05
C ILE A 460 31.38 5.76 20.25
N GLU A 461 30.26 6.37 20.60
CA GLU A 461 30.17 7.36 21.69
C GLU A 461 29.84 6.73 23.05
N ASN A 462 29.43 5.45 23.07
CA ASN A 462 28.99 4.75 24.26
C ASN A 462 27.80 5.44 24.95
N ARG A 463 26.81 5.83 24.15
CA ARG A 463 25.53 6.43 24.61
C ARG A 463 24.35 5.76 23.91
N PRO A 464 23.14 5.80 24.50
CA PRO A 464 21.94 5.24 23.86
C PRO A 464 21.67 5.81 22.46
N VAL A 465 21.28 4.96 21.52
CA VAL A 465 20.90 5.37 20.15
C VAL A 465 19.74 6.38 20.13
N ALA A 466 18.85 6.29 21.11
CA ALA A 466 17.77 7.25 21.33
C ALA A 466 18.28 8.69 21.46
N ASP A 467 19.36 8.90 22.19
CA ASP A 467 19.89 10.24 22.47
C ASP A 467 20.50 10.86 21.22
N ILE A 468 21.19 10.04 20.42
CA ILE A 468 21.78 10.47 19.14
C ILE A 468 20.71 10.85 18.13
N ILE A 469 19.66 10.05 18.01
CA ILE A 469 18.55 10.35 17.10
C ILE A 469 17.82 11.62 17.54
N LYS A 470 17.60 11.81 18.85
CA LYS A 470 17.02 13.06 19.38
C LYS A 470 17.90 14.28 19.08
N GLU A 471 19.22 14.14 19.25
CA GLU A 471 20.17 15.20 18.93
C GLU A 471 20.13 15.56 17.44
N LYS A 472 20.21 14.57 16.54
CA LYS A 472 20.09 14.77 15.09
C LYS A 472 18.74 15.38 14.69
N ALA A 473 17.64 14.91 15.27
CA ALA A 473 16.31 15.44 15.02
C ALA A 473 16.20 16.92 15.46
N SER A 474 16.81 17.30 16.58
CA SER A 474 16.82 18.69 17.05
C SER A 474 17.60 19.64 16.13
N LEU A 475 18.63 19.14 15.44
CA LEU A 475 19.42 19.90 14.48
C LEU A 475 18.70 20.08 13.14
N LEU A 476 17.90 19.10 12.72
CA LEU A 476 17.10 19.13 11.50
C LEU A 476 15.81 19.98 11.64
N ASN A 477 15.34 20.17 12.87
CA ASN A 477 14.17 20.98 13.20
C ASN A 477 14.51 22.49 13.42
N ARG A 478 15.78 22.88 13.25
CA ARG A 478 16.22 24.28 13.16
C ARG A 478 16.32 24.70 11.70
#